data_AF-A0A8J5J7W3-F1
#
_entry.id   AF-A0A8J5J7W3-F1
#
_cell.length_a   1.000
_cell.length_b   1.000
_cell.length_c   1.000
_cell.angle_alpha   90.00
_cell.angle_beta   90.00
_cell.angle_gamma   90.00
#
_symmetry.space_group_name_H-M   'P 1'
#
loop_
_entity.id
_entity.type
_entity.pdbx_description
1 polymer ?
#
loop_
_entity_poly.entity_id
_entity_poly.type
_entity_poly.pdbx_seq_one_letter_code
_entity_poly.pdbx_strand_id
1 'polypeptide(L)'
;MLLIHAQLYKQWGATAAIHLAGSFRGQRRVHQAGSRHHPLVYGRDTVCFTTRCVYLPQTTEGSVLMVRLLEEVMEDPEVLRDVRDNPTTFRFKEGALMTVTTVHRPPHVTLINHQDGTYSITGPLAQLMDTVATSLNFTYRVVTPPDGTFGTATPNSSWSGMIGQVTRKEAMIALAPYATTWERYQAVDYLHHITHDYASMLNGKGRPEINPWGFVFPLQPLVWAALLAALVVAWLAIVLMGTKPVGSGHLT
;
A
#
# COMPACT_ATOMS: atom_id res chain seq x y z
N MET A 1 -5.89 -1.51 -3.75
CA MET A 1 -6.67 -2.23 -4.77
C MET A 1 -8.00 -2.59 -4.14
N LEU A 2 -9.12 -2.15 -4.74
CA LEU A 2 -10.45 -2.59 -4.34
C LEU A 2 -10.79 -3.82 -5.17
N LEU A 3 -11.10 -4.92 -4.50
CA LEU A 3 -11.70 -6.12 -5.08
C LEU A 3 -13.21 -5.89 -5.17
N ILE A 4 -13.83 -6.19 -6.30
CA ILE A 4 -15.29 -6.21 -6.43
C ILE A 4 -15.71 -7.62 -6.82
N HIS A 5 -16.81 -8.09 -6.26
CA HIS A 5 -17.39 -9.39 -6.54
C HIS A 5 -17.60 -9.64 -8.04
N ALA A 6 -17.22 -10.83 -8.52
CA ALA A 6 -17.07 -11.17 -9.93
C ALA A 6 -18.38 -11.30 -10.76
N GLN A 7 -19.50 -10.85 -10.21
CA GLN A 7 -20.79 -10.89 -10.90
C GLN A 7 -21.17 -9.59 -11.61
N LEU A 8 -20.51 -8.46 -11.32
CA LEU A 8 -20.79 -7.20 -12.01
C LEU A 8 -20.17 -7.12 -13.41
N TYR A 9 -19.06 -7.82 -13.68
CA TYR A 9 -18.41 -7.78 -14.99
C TYR A 9 -19.15 -8.59 -16.07
N LYS A 10 -19.80 -9.70 -15.70
CA LYS A 10 -20.55 -10.52 -16.67
C LYS A 10 -21.81 -9.86 -17.22
N GLN A 11 -22.31 -8.80 -16.58
CA GLN A 11 -23.53 -8.10 -16.99
C GLN A 11 -23.27 -6.80 -17.77
N TRP A 12 -22.04 -6.29 -17.75
CA TRP A 12 -21.67 -5.00 -18.31
C TRP A 12 -20.42 -5.12 -19.18
N GLY A 13 -20.65 -5.29 -20.48
CA GLY A 13 -19.58 -5.36 -21.48
C GLY A 13 -18.59 -4.17 -21.39
N ALA A 14 -17.39 -4.40 -21.90
CA ALA A 14 -16.16 -3.63 -21.72
C ALA A 14 -16.18 -2.11 -22.05
N THR A 15 -17.29 -1.55 -22.51
CA THR A 15 -17.42 -0.15 -22.97
C THR A 15 -17.71 0.87 -21.85
N ALA A 16 -18.28 0.46 -20.71
CA ALA A 16 -18.65 1.41 -19.64
C ALA A 16 -17.45 1.85 -18.76
N ALA A 17 -16.40 1.02 -18.65
CA ALA A 17 -15.28 1.27 -17.74
C ALA A 17 -14.30 2.38 -18.20
N ILE A 18 -14.31 2.73 -19.49
CA ILE A 18 -13.33 3.67 -20.08
C ILE A 18 -13.71 5.15 -19.82
N HIS A 19 -14.98 5.46 -19.56
CA HIS A 19 -15.44 6.86 -19.46
C HIS A 19 -15.34 7.49 -18.06
N LEU A 20 -15.15 6.71 -16.99
CA LEU A 20 -15.04 7.23 -15.63
C LEU A 20 -13.66 7.83 -15.29
N ALA A 21 -12.63 7.56 -16.11
CA ALA A 21 -11.26 8.03 -15.86
C ALA A 21 -11.00 9.49 -16.30
N GLY A 22 -11.93 10.15 -16.99
CA GLY A 22 -11.69 11.44 -17.67
C GLY A 22 -11.89 12.72 -16.84
N SER A 23 -12.41 12.65 -15.60
CA SER A 23 -12.92 13.85 -14.90
C SER A 23 -12.11 14.32 -13.68
N PHE A 24 -10.78 14.15 -13.69
CA PHE A 24 -9.90 14.72 -12.67
C PHE A 24 -9.14 15.95 -13.20
N ARG A 25 -9.86 17.06 -13.38
CA ARG A 25 -9.26 18.40 -13.42
C ARG A 25 -10.11 19.41 -12.69
N GLY A 26 -9.62 19.80 -11.51
CA GLY A 26 -9.90 21.11 -10.91
C GLY A 26 -10.90 21.08 -9.75
N GLN A 27 -10.39 21.17 -8.52
CA GLN A 27 -10.44 22.44 -7.77
C GLN A 27 -9.68 22.32 -6.44
N ARG A 28 -8.96 23.39 -6.09
CA ARG A 28 -8.16 23.58 -4.88
C ARG A 28 -8.99 24.23 -3.77
N ARG A 29 -8.65 23.85 -2.52
CA ARG A 29 -8.66 24.57 -1.22
C ARG A 29 -9.94 25.32 -0.79
N VAL A 30 -10.34 25.12 0.48
CA VAL A 30 -10.34 26.16 1.55
C VAL A 30 -10.52 25.52 2.95
N HIS A 31 -9.56 25.84 3.81
CA HIS A 31 -9.50 26.09 5.27
C HIS A 31 -10.20 25.25 6.38
N GLN A 32 -9.36 25.01 7.39
CA GLN A 32 -9.58 24.53 8.77
C GLN A 32 -10.34 25.55 9.65
N ALA A 33 -11.08 25.05 10.65
CA ALA A 33 -10.92 25.43 12.07
C ALA A 33 -11.80 24.54 12.97
N GLY A 34 -11.21 23.99 14.04
CA GLY A 34 -11.90 23.30 15.12
C GLY A 34 -11.56 23.94 16.47
N SER A 35 -12.53 23.98 17.38
CA SER A 35 -12.41 24.39 18.77
C SER A 35 -12.77 23.20 19.69
N ARG A 36 -12.06 23.10 20.83
CA ARG A 36 -12.07 22.01 21.83
C ARG A 36 -13.24 22.14 22.81
N HIS A 37 -13.73 21.03 23.40
CA HIS A 37 -13.63 20.72 24.86
C HIS A 37 -14.57 19.57 25.36
N HIS A 38 -13.95 18.65 26.12
CA HIS A 38 -14.39 17.78 27.22
C HIS A 38 -15.43 16.62 27.06
N PRO A 39 -15.23 15.50 27.82
CA PRO A 39 -15.89 14.22 27.57
C PRO A 39 -17.15 14.03 28.43
N LEU A 40 -18.22 13.53 27.83
CA LEU A 40 -19.39 13.02 28.55
C LEU A 40 -19.46 11.51 28.38
N VAL A 41 -19.45 10.81 29.51
CA VAL A 41 -19.76 9.38 29.61
C VAL A 41 -21.21 9.18 29.16
N TYR A 42 -21.46 8.33 28.15
CA TYR A 42 -22.81 7.91 27.80
C TYR A 42 -22.88 6.44 27.40
N GLY A 43 -24.01 5.82 27.78
CA GLY A 43 -24.25 4.38 27.87
C GLY A 43 -24.23 3.57 26.57
N ARG A 44 -24.50 2.28 26.75
CA ARG A 44 -24.12 1.09 25.96
C ARG A 44 -24.42 1.02 24.46
N ASP A 45 -25.08 2.01 23.84
CA ASP A 45 -25.64 1.84 22.49
C ASP A 45 -25.27 2.96 21.48
N THR A 46 -24.02 3.46 21.53
CA THR A 46 -23.55 4.49 20.57
C THR A 46 -22.15 4.17 20.04
N VAL A 47 -22.00 4.08 18.71
CA VAL A 47 -20.69 4.06 18.03
C VAL A 47 -20.48 5.41 17.36
N CYS A 48 -19.50 6.18 17.82
CA CYS A 48 -19.20 7.51 17.28
C CYS A 48 -17.85 7.50 16.56
N PHE A 49 -17.83 7.98 15.30
CA PHE A 49 -16.61 8.31 14.57
C PHE A 49 -16.55 9.81 14.30
N THR A 50 -15.57 10.43 14.99
CA THR A 50 -14.97 11.79 14.92
C THR A 50 -15.80 13.04 14.62
N THR A 51 -17.00 12.99 14.07
CA THR A 51 -17.93 14.14 13.95
C THR A 51 -19.40 13.77 13.69
N ARG A 52 -19.77 12.49 13.52
CA ARG A 52 -21.17 12.05 13.47
C ARG A 52 -21.36 10.80 14.31
N CYS A 53 -22.21 10.89 15.32
CA CYS A 53 -22.75 9.72 16.00
C CYS A 53 -23.91 9.18 15.15
N VAL A 54 -23.85 7.89 14.83
CA VAL A 54 -24.97 7.17 14.23
C VAL A 54 -25.58 6.33 15.35
N TYR A 55 -26.82 6.63 15.73
CA TYR A 55 -27.59 5.77 16.63
C TYR A 55 -27.90 4.47 15.90
N LEU A 56 -27.58 3.32 16.50
CA LEU A 56 -28.20 2.04 16.12
C LEU A 56 -29.59 2.03 16.77
N PRO A 57 -30.69 2.07 16.01
CA PRO A 57 -32.01 2.15 16.63
C PRO A 57 -32.43 0.76 17.13
N GLN A 58 -32.80 0.71 18.41
CA GLN A 58 -33.71 -0.30 18.95
C GLN A 58 -35.06 -0.21 18.21
N THR A 59 -35.65 -1.37 17.96
CA THR A 59 -36.90 -1.56 17.23
C THR A 59 -38.08 -0.86 17.90
N THR A 60 -38.56 0.24 17.32
CA THR A 60 -39.94 0.72 17.49
C THR A 60 -40.46 1.33 16.18
N GLU A 61 -41.71 0.97 15.84
CA GLU A 61 -42.46 1.37 14.66
C GLU A 61 -42.48 2.89 14.40
N GLY A 62 -42.36 3.27 13.12
CA GLY A 62 -42.62 4.62 12.63
C GLY A 62 -41.36 5.36 12.16
N SER A 63 -41.22 5.49 10.83
CA SER A 63 -40.22 6.32 10.13
C SER A 63 -38.74 5.99 10.41
N VAL A 64 -38.33 4.78 10.03
CA VAL A 64 -36.92 4.37 10.00
C VAL A 64 -36.31 4.82 8.67
N LEU A 65 -35.29 5.68 8.72
CA LEU A 65 -34.37 5.83 7.58
C LEU A 65 -33.54 4.52 7.52
N MET A 66 -34.10 3.51 6.86
CA MET A 66 -33.46 2.21 6.71
C MET A 66 -32.23 2.37 5.84
N VAL A 67 -31.05 2.36 6.45
CA VAL A 67 -29.81 2.21 5.68
C VAL A 67 -29.82 0.77 5.15
N ARG A 68 -30.27 0.61 3.90
CA ARG A 68 -30.32 -0.67 3.21
C ARG A 68 -28.92 -1.21 2.98
N LEU A 69 -28.78 -2.54 3.05
CA LEU A 69 -27.53 -3.17 2.65
C LEU A 69 -27.33 -2.94 1.16
N LEU A 70 -26.09 -2.71 0.73
CA LEU A 70 -25.80 -2.46 -0.68
C LEU A 70 -26.31 -3.60 -1.59
N GLU A 71 -26.31 -4.85 -1.12
CA GLU A 71 -26.86 -5.98 -1.87
C GLU A 71 -28.36 -5.77 -2.17
N GLU A 72 -29.16 -5.35 -1.19
CA GLU A 72 -30.59 -5.05 -1.37
C GLU A 72 -30.81 -3.85 -2.31
N VAL A 73 -29.95 -2.82 -2.22
CA VAL A 73 -30.03 -1.63 -3.09
C VAL A 73 -29.70 -1.99 -4.54
N MET A 74 -28.80 -2.95 -4.76
CA MET A 74 -28.38 -3.39 -6.08
C MET A 74 -29.35 -4.39 -6.73
N GLU A 75 -30.33 -4.92 -5.99
CA GLU A 75 -31.43 -5.71 -6.53
C GLU A 75 -32.54 -4.84 -7.17
N ASP A 76 -32.55 -3.54 -6.86
CA ASP A 76 -33.54 -2.60 -7.39
C ASP A 76 -33.28 -2.30 -8.89
N PRO A 77 -34.22 -2.62 -9.79
CA PRO A 77 -34.05 -2.40 -11.23
C PRO A 77 -33.95 -0.91 -11.59
N GLU A 78 -34.52 0.00 -10.80
CA GLU A 78 -34.36 1.44 -11.05
C GLU A 78 -32.93 1.90 -10.78
N VAL A 79 -32.33 1.40 -9.71
CA VAL A 79 -30.92 1.68 -9.37
C VAL A 79 -30.01 1.16 -10.49
N LEU A 80 -30.23 -0.08 -10.94
CA LEU A 80 -29.46 -0.66 -12.03
C LEU A 80 -29.61 0.12 -13.35
N ARG A 81 -30.79 0.66 -13.64
CA ARG A 81 -31.02 1.53 -14.80
C ARG A 81 -30.29 2.86 -14.67
N ASP A 82 -30.32 3.49 -13.49
CA ASP A 82 -29.65 4.77 -13.27
C ASP A 82 -28.12 4.64 -13.36
N VAL A 83 -27.56 3.56 -12.81
CA VAL A 83 -26.13 3.21 -13.00
C VAL A 83 -25.80 3.07 -14.50
N ARG A 84 -26.74 2.56 -15.31
CA ARG A 84 -26.54 2.36 -16.76
C ARG A 84 -26.52 3.65 -17.53
N ASP A 85 -27.55 4.44 -17.28
CA ASP A 85 -27.86 5.57 -18.11
C ASP A 85 -27.00 6.79 -17.69
N ASN A 86 -26.58 6.85 -16.42
CA ASN A 86 -25.85 7.98 -15.81
C ASN A 86 -24.58 7.58 -15.04
N PRO A 87 -23.62 6.84 -15.64
CA PRO A 87 -22.51 6.24 -14.90
C PRO A 87 -21.61 7.25 -14.18
N THR A 88 -21.40 8.45 -14.74
CA THR A 88 -20.48 9.47 -14.21
C THR A 88 -21.09 10.31 -13.09
N THR A 89 -22.43 10.37 -13.00
CA THR A 89 -23.16 11.18 -12.03
C THR A 89 -23.93 10.35 -11.02
N PHE A 90 -23.94 9.03 -11.17
CA PHE A 90 -24.65 8.11 -10.31
C PHE A 90 -24.28 8.29 -8.82
N ARG A 91 -25.29 8.29 -7.97
CA ARG A 91 -25.18 8.27 -6.50
C ARG A 91 -26.36 7.53 -5.90
N PHE A 92 -26.13 6.81 -4.81
CA PHE A 92 -27.21 6.16 -4.07
C PHE A 92 -28.10 7.24 -3.42
N LYS A 93 -29.35 7.38 -3.87
CA LYS A 93 -30.27 8.44 -3.40
C LYS A 93 -30.58 8.33 -1.90
N GLU A 94 -30.75 7.11 -1.40
CA GLU A 94 -31.11 6.84 0.00
C GLU A 94 -29.91 6.47 0.89
N GLY A 95 -28.72 6.43 0.31
CA GLY A 95 -27.55 5.84 0.96
C GLY A 95 -27.57 4.31 0.92
N ALA A 96 -26.40 3.69 1.07
CA ALA A 96 -26.25 2.24 1.15
C ALA A 96 -25.18 1.89 2.19
N LEU A 97 -25.34 0.77 2.90
CA LEU A 97 -24.30 0.22 3.77
C LEU A 97 -23.53 -0.89 3.04
N MET A 98 -22.23 -0.69 2.88
CA MET A 98 -21.33 -1.67 2.25
C MET A 98 -20.40 -2.34 3.27
N THR A 99 -20.25 -3.66 3.19
CA THR A 99 -19.24 -4.37 4.00
C THR A 99 -17.92 -4.43 3.26
N VAL A 100 -16.86 -3.94 3.89
CA VAL A 100 -15.51 -3.88 3.33
C VAL A 100 -14.60 -4.72 4.19
N THR A 101 -13.88 -5.67 3.59
CA THR A 101 -12.86 -6.44 4.28
C THR A 101 -11.48 -5.86 4.06
N THR A 102 -10.66 -5.86 5.10
CA THR A 102 -9.28 -5.39 5.05
C THR A 102 -8.42 -6.09 6.10
N VAL A 103 -7.10 -5.93 5.98
CA VAL A 103 -6.12 -6.44 6.94
C VAL A 103 -5.13 -5.33 7.31
N HIS A 104 -4.58 -5.40 8.52
CA HIS A 104 -3.59 -4.43 8.98
C HIS A 104 -2.30 -4.53 8.12
N ARG A 105 -2.04 -3.51 7.30
CA ARG A 105 -0.86 -3.41 6.43
C ARG A 105 -0.37 -1.97 6.26
N PRO A 106 0.37 -1.44 7.23
CA PRO A 106 1.03 -0.15 7.08
C PRO A 106 2.07 -0.17 5.93
N PRO A 107 2.29 0.96 5.24
CA PRO A 107 1.64 2.26 5.45
C PRO A 107 0.27 2.39 4.74
N HIS A 108 -0.19 1.35 4.03
CA HIS A 108 -1.36 1.44 3.15
C HIS A 108 -2.70 1.48 3.90
N VAL A 109 -2.88 0.55 4.86
CA VAL A 109 -4.05 0.47 5.74
C VAL A 109 -3.59 0.13 7.14
N THR A 110 -3.96 0.96 8.10
CA THR A 110 -3.81 0.69 9.53
C THR A 110 -5.19 0.41 10.09
N LEU A 111 -5.41 -0.83 10.50
CA LEU A 111 -6.62 -1.26 11.21
C LEU A 111 -6.56 -0.79 12.66
N ILE A 112 -7.62 -0.16 13.16
CA ILE A 112 -7.78 0.28 14.54
C ILE A 112 -8.99 -0.45 15.11
N ASN A 113 -8.78 -1.18 16.20
CA ASN A 113 -9.83 -1.90 16.90
C ASN A 113 -10.42 -1.01 18.00
N HIS A 114 -11.74 -0.90 18.03
CA HIS A 114 -12.48 -0.15 19.04
C HIS A 114 -12.97 -1.07 20.15
N GLN A 115 -13.24 -0.51 21.34
CA GLN A 115 -13.67 -1.31 22.50
C GLN A 115 -15.02 -2.02 22.29
N ASP A 116 -15.81 -1.55 21.34
CA ASP A 116 -17.09 -2.14 20.92
C ASP A 116 -16.92 -3.33 19.94
N GLY A 117 -15.68 -3.69 19.59
CA GLY A 117 -15.37 -4.74 18.62
C GLY A 117 -15.51 -4.30 17.16
N THR A 118 -15.74 -3.03 16.89
CA THR A 118 -15.75 -2.47 15.54
C THR A 118 -14.33 -2.13 15.08
N TYR A 119 -14.14 -2.10 13.77
CA TYR A 119 -12.88 -1.72 13.15
C TYR A 119 -13.02 -0.39 12.41
N SER A 120 -12.03 0.48 12.58
CA SER A 120 -11.80 1.61 11.68
C SER A 120 -10.47 1.45 10.96
N ILE A 121 -10.34 2.19 9.86
CA ILE A 121 -9.16 2.15 9.01
C ILE A 121 -8.60 3.54 8.82
N THR A 122 -7.28 3.62 8.77
CA THR A 122 -6.55 4.84 8.41
C THR A 122 -5.47 4.52 7.38
N GLY A 123 -4.96 5.54 6.69
CA GLY A 123 -3.95 5.41 5.65
C GLY A 123 -4.46 5.76 4.25
N PRO A 124 -3.60 5.72 3.22
CA PRO A 124 -3.95 6.17 1.87
C PRO A 124 -5.11 5.40 1.24
N LEU A 125 -5.22 4.09 1.48
CA LEU A 125 -6.33 3.30 0.94
C LEU A 125 -7.65 3.57 1.68
N ALA A 126 -7.61 3.93 2.97
CA ALA A 126 -8.78 4.39 3.70
C ALA A 126 -9.31 5.71 3.15
N GLN A 127 -8.42 6.68 2.91
CA GLN A 127 -8.79 7.98 2.30
C GLN A 127 -9.40 7.83 0.91
N LEU A 128 -8.85 6.91 0.10
CA LEU A 128 -9.45 6.57 -1.19
C LEU A 128 -10.87 6.03 -1.01
N MET A 129 -11.07 5.13 -0.06
CA MET A 129 -12.38 4.55 0.21
C MET A 129 -13.39 5.59 0.69
N ASP A 130 -12.98 6.50 1.57
CA ASP A 130 -13.80 7.61 2.06
C ASP A 130 -14.21 8.55 0.92
N THR A 131 -13.30 8.79 -0.03
CA THR A 131 -13.57 9.62 -1.22
C THR A 131 -14.62 8.95 -2.11
N VAL A 132 -14.50 7.65 -2.34
CA VAL A 132 -15.46 6.87 -3.15
C VAL A 132 -16.82 6.79 -2.44
N ALA A 133 -16.83 6.56 -1.13
CA ALA A 133 -18.01 6.55 -0.28
C ALA A 133 -18.77 7.87 -0.34
N THR A 134 -18.05 8.99 -0.23
CA THR A 134 -18.63 10.33 -0.32
C THR A 134 -19.14 10.62 -1.73
N SER A 135 -18.41 10.22 -2.78
CA SER A 135 -18.79 10.50 -4.17
C SER A 135 -20.04 9.74 -4.60
N LEU A 136 -20.22 8.50 -4.13
CA LEU A 136 -21.35 7.64 -4.49
C LEU A 136 -22.47 7.68 -3.46
N ASN A 137 -22.29 8.40 -2.34
CA ASN A 137 -23.21 8.49 -1.22
C ASN A 137 -23.50 7.12 -0.57
N PHE A 138 -22.47 6.40 -0.15
CA PHE A 138 -22.63 5.19 0.68
C PHE A 138 -21.83 5.31 1.98
N THR A 139 -22.19 4.50 2.97
CA THR A 139 -21.41 4.26 4.17
C THR A 139 -20.86 2.85 4.15
N TYR A 140 -19.77 2.60 4.88
CA TYR A 140 -19.19 1.26 4.91
C TYR A 140 -18.84 0.85 6.34
N ARG A 141 -18.93 -0.45 6.59
CA ARG A 141 -18.41 -1.10 7.80
C ARG A 141 -17.20 -1.94 7.44
N VAL A 142 -16.23 -1.97 8.33
CA VAL A 142 -14.99 -2.72 8.14
C VAL A 142 -15.06 -4.04 8.88
N VAL A 143 -14.69 -5.11 8.19
CA VAL A 143 -14.43 -6.43 8.76
C VAL A 143 -12.99 -6.84 8.46
N THR A 144 -12.45 -7.75 9.25
CA THR A 144 -11.15 -8.38 8.99
C THR A 144 -11.35 -9.89 8.94
N PRO A 145 -10.64 -10.62 8.07
CA PRO A 145 -10.67 -12.07 8.11
C PRO A 145 -10.06 -12.56 9.43
N PRO A 146 -10.58 -13.65 10.03
CA PRO A 146 -10.04 -14.22 11.27
C PRO A 146 -8.57 -14.64 11.16
N ASP A 147 -8.16 -15.06 9.95
CA ASP A 147 -6.79 -15.47 9.67
C ASP A 147 -5.84 -14.29 9.37
N GLY A 148 -6.36 -13.07 9.26
CA GLY A 148 -5.57 -11.86 8.97
C GLY A 148 -4.85 -11.89 7.61
N THR A 149 -5.26 -12.75 6.67
CA THR A 149 -4.56 -12.98 5.41
C THR A 149 -5.27 -12.38 4.20
N PHE A 150 -4.52 -12.23 3.10
CA PHE A 150 -5.08 -11.79 1.81
C PHE A 150 -5.98 -12.84 1.17
N GLY A 151 -5.73 -14.10 1.48
CA GLY A 151 -6.34 -15.26 0.87
C GLY A 151 -5.38 -16.08 0.03
N THR A 152 -5.44 -17.37 0.27
CA THR A 152 -4.75 -18.46 -0.42
C THR A 152 -5.79 -19.45 -0.93
N ALA A 153 -5.55 -20.00 -2.12
CA ALA A 153 -6.37 -21.09 -2.64
C ALA A 153 -6.14 -22.33 -1.77
N THR A 154 -7.23 -22.95 -1.34
CA THR A 154 -7.19 -24.22 -0.62
C THR A 154 -7.31 -25.37 -1.63
N PRO A 155 -6.92 -26.60 -1.24
CA PRO A 155 -7.08 -27.79 -2.09
C PRO A 155 -8.53 -28.04 -2.52
N ASN A 156 -9.50 -27.55 -1.75
CA ASN A 156 -10.93 -27.70 -2.01
C ASN A 156 -11.48 -26.65 -2.98
N SER A 157 -10.64 -25.98 -3.76
CA SER A 157 -10.99 -24.87 -4.67
C SER A 157 -11.62 -23.64 -4.01
N SER A 158 -11.63 -23.56 -2.67
CA SER A 158 -12.11 -22.41 -1.92
C SER A 158 -10.95 -21.47 -1.55
N TRP A 159 -11.27 -20.25 -1.14
CA TRP A 159 -10.28 -19.25 -0.74
C TRP A 159 -10.37 -18.93 0.75
N SER A 160 -9.20 -18.76 1.38
CA SER A 160 -9.07 -18.21 2.73
C SER A 160 -9.01 -16.68 2.71
N GLY A 161 -8.87 -16.06 3.88
CA GLY A 161 -8.64 -14.63 4.04
C GLY A 161 -9.70 -13.74 3.41
N MET A 162 -9.28 -12.52 3.09
CA MET A 162 -10.12 -11.49 2.47
C MET A 162 -10.74 -11.96 1.14
N ILE A 163 -10.01 -12.69 0.27
CA ILE A 163 -10.59 -13.25 -0.97
C ILE A 163 -11.71 -14.25 -0.63
N GLY A 164 -11.49 -15.09 0.38
CA GLY A 164 -12.50 -15.98 0.91
C GLY A 164 -13.77 -15.24 1.34
N GLN A 165 -13.63 -14.14 2.08
CA GLN A 165 -14.78 -13.35 2.51
C GLN A 165 -15.54 -12.73 1.34
N VAL A 166 -14.84 -12.27 0.29
CA VAL A 166 -15.50 -11.73 -0.92
C VAL A 166 -16.21 -12.83 -1.71
N THR A 167 -15.56 -13.97 -1.94
CA THR A 167 -16.15 -15.11 -2.68
C THR A 167 -17.36 -15.72 -1.96
N ARG A 168 -17.38 -15.70 -0.62
CA ARG A 168 -18.52 -16.14 0.20
C ARG A 168 -19.58 -15.04 0.43
N LYS A 169 -19.44 -13.88 -0.21
CA LYS A 169 -20.32 -12.71 -0.05
C LYS A 169 -20.42 -12.16 1.38
N GLU A 170 -19.44 -12.45 2.24
CA GLU A 170 -19.35 -11.90 3.59
C GLU A 170 -18.89 -10.43 3.54
N ALA A 171 -18.16 -10.05 2.50
CA ALA A 171 -17.77 -8.68 2.20
C ALA A 171 -17.97 -8.39 0.70
N MET A 172 -18.40 -7.17 0.39
CA MET A 172 -18.59 -6.74 -1.01
C MET A 172 -17.26 -6.40 -1.67
N ILE A 173 -16.38 -5.78 -0.88
CA ILE A 173 -15.09 -5.26 -1.34
C ILE A 173 -13.98 -5.68 -0.41
N ALA A 174 -12.87 -6.17 -0.95
CA ALA A 174 -11.63 -6.31 -0.21
C ALA A 174 -10.66 -5.17 -0.55
N LEU A 175 -10.30 -4.38 0.46
CA LEU A 175 -9.49 -3.17 0.34
C LEU A 175 -8.10 -3.43 0.92
N ALA A 176 -7.11 -3.65 0.07
CA ALA A 176 -5.72 -3.83 0.49
C ALA A 176 -4.72 -3.60 -0.68
N PRO A 177 -3.41 -3.52 -0.43
CA PRO A 177 -2.40 -3.56 -1.50
C PRO A 177 -2.27 -5.00 -2.04
N TYR A 178 -3.16 -5.37 -2.95
CA TYR A 178 -3.14 -6.70 -3.57
C TYR A 178 -2.22 -6.73 -4.79
N ALA A 179 -1.43 -7.80 -4.88
CA ALA A 179 -0.88 -8.24 -6.14
C ALA A 179 -1.98 -8.92 -6.96
N THR A 180 -2.09 -8.52 -8.23
CA THR A 180 -2.96 -9.15 -9.21
C THR A 180 -2.23 -10.37 -9.75
N THR A 181 -2.73 -11.55 -9.42
CA THR A 181 -2.21 -12.82 -9.94
C THR A 181 -3.31 -13.52 -10.71
N TRP A 182 -2.92 -14.39 -11.64
CA TRP A 182 -3.86 -15.11 -12.48
C TRP A 182 -4.83 -15.98 -11.66
N GLU A 183 -4.32 -16.67 -10.64
CA GLU A 183 -5.10 -17.55 -9.78
C GLU A 183 -6.20 -16.78 -9.06
N ARG A 184 -5.89 -15.57 -8.59
CA ARG A 184 -6.88 -14.71 -7.92
C ARG A 184 -7.87 -14.12 -8.89
N TYR A 185 -7.43 -13.76 -10.10
CA TYR A 185 -8.30 -13.24 -11.16
C TYR A 185 -9.39 -14.24 -11.56
N GLN A 186 -9.14 -15.55 -11.40
CA GLN A 186 -10.15 -16.58 -11.63
C GLN A 186 -11.26 -16.61 -10.57
N ALA A 187 -11.00 -16.08 -9.37
CA ALA A 187 -11.92 -16.15 -8.24
C ALA A 187 -12.69 -14.84 -7.99
N VAL A 188 -12.09 -13.70 -8.31
CA VAL A 188 -12.59 -12.36 -7.98
C VAL A 188 -12.23 -11.36 -9.08
N ASP A 189 -13.09 -10.35 -9.26
CA ASP A 189 -12.82 -9.25 -10.18
C ASP A 189 -12.04 -8.12 -9.49
N TYR A 190 -11.18 -7.48 -10.27
CA TYR A 190 -10.36 -6.37 -9.82
C TYR A 190 -10.79 -5.06 -10.48
N LEU A 191 -10.78 -3.98 -9.68
CA LEU A 191 -10.76 -2.64 -10.26
C LEU A 191 -9.43 -2.38 -10.97
N HIS A 192 -9.46 -1.35 -11.82
CA HIS A 192 -8.24 -0.84 -12.45
C HIS A 192 -7.17 -0.53 -11.41
N HIS A 193 -5.90 -0.82 -11.75
CA HIS A 193 -4.79 -0.61 -10.83
C HIS A 193 -4.60 0.88 -10.54
N ILE A 194 -4.57 1.22 -9.25
CA ILE A 194 -4.33 2.60 -8.78
C ILE A 194 -2.82 2.89 -8.69
N THR A 195 -2.02 1.85 -8.50
CA THR A 195 -0.56 1.92 -8.30
C THR A 195 0.11 0.74 -9.00
N HIS A 196 1.27 0.99 -9.60
CA HIS A 196 2.16 -0.05 -10.10
C HIS A 196 3.36 -0.16 -9.18
N ASP A 197 3.70 -1.37 -8.78
CA ASP A 197 4.89 -1.66 -7.99
C ASP A 197 5.83 -2.55 -8.80
N TYR A 198 7.13 -2.40 -8.58
CA TYR A 198 8.17 -3.14 -9.29
C TYR A 198 9.01 -3.91 -8.29
N ALA A 199 9.28 -5.18 -8.62
CA ALA A 199 10.18 -5.99 -7.81
C ALA A 199 11.57 -5.33 -7.77
N SER A 200 12.04 -5.01 -6.57
CA SER A 200 13.36 -4.46 -6.32
C SER A 200 14.09 -5.29 -5.29
N MET A 201 15.40 -5.46 -5.48
CA MET A 201 16.27 -6.10 -4.50
C MET A 201 16.77 -5.04 -3.54
N LEU A 202 16.36 -5.13 -2.28
CA LEU A 202 16.92 -4.31 -1.21
C LEU A 202 18.09 -5.05 -0.58
N ASN A 203 19.29 -4.50 -0.75
CA ASN A 203 20.46 -4.95 0.00
C ASN A 203 20.74 -3.96 1.14
N GLY A 204 21.11 -4.51 2.30
CA GLY A 204 21.59 -3.70 3.41
C GLY A 204 22.77 -2.85 2.93
N LYS A 205 22.74 -1.55 3.22
CA LYS A 205 23.89 -0.70 2.99
C LYS A 205 25.05 -1.27 3.82
N GLY A 206 26.06 -1.83 3.15
CA GLY A 206 27.27 -2.30 3.80
C GLY A 206 27.87 -1.18 4.65
N ARG A 207 28.52 -1.53 5.75
CA ARG A 207 29.36 -0.57 6.45
C ARG A 207 30.56 -0.26 5.55
N PRO A 208 30.98 1.00 5.41
CA PRO A 208 32.23 1.29 4.73
C PRO A 208 33.35 0.52 5.44
N GLU A 209 34.02 -0.38 4.73
CA GLU A 209 35.20 -1.06 5.26
C GLU A 209 36.34 -0.04 5.35
N ILE A 210 36.63 0.40 6.56
CA ILE A 210 37.77 1.27 6.82
C ILE A 210 38.99 0.37 6.94
N ASN A 211 39.73 0.21 5.85
CA ASN A 211 41.01 -0.49 5.87
C ASN A 211 42.16 0.53 6.01
N PRO A 212 42.89 0.56 7.15
CA PRO A 212 44.00 1.49 7.37
C PRO A 212 45.14 1.33 6.36
N TRP A 213 45.30 0.14 5.77
CA TRP A 213 46.30 -0.16 4.74
C TRP A 213 45.73 -0.07 3.32
N GLY A 214 44.54 0.55 3.17
CA GLY A 214 43.85 0.78 1.91
C GLY A 214 44.75 1.38 0.82
N PHE A 215 45.71 2.22 1.23
CA PHE A 215 46.65 2.90 0.34
C PHE A 215 47.70 1.99 -0.31
N VAL A 216 47.88 0.75 0.16
CA VAL A 216 48.85 -0.21 -0.40
C VAL A 216 48.26 -0.99 -1.58
N PHE A 217 46.94 -1.20 -1.60
CA PHE A 217 46.24 -1.98 -2.64
C PHE A 217 46.29 -1.43 -4.07
N PRO A 218 46.44 -0.12 -4.35
CA PRO A 218 46.56 0.37 -5.72
C PRO A 218 47.76 -0.19 -6.49
N LEU A 219 48.80 -0.64 -5.78
CA LEU A 219 50.01 -1.17 -6.39
C LEU A 219 50.09 -2.70 -6.22
N GLN A 220 50.29 -3.41 -7.32
CA GLN A 220 50.44 -4.87 -7.29
C GLN A 220 51.70 -5.28 -6.51
N PRO A 221 51.69 -6.44 -5.81
CA PRO A 221 52.85 -6.94 -5.05
C PRO A 221 54.15 -7.01 -5.87
N LEU A 222 54.04 -7.30 -7.17
CA LEU A 222 55.19 -7.35 -8.06
C LEU A 222 55.87 -5.98 -8.22
N VAL A 223 55.09 -4.90 -8.29
CA VAL A 223 55.67 -3.57 -8.43
C VAL A 223 56.28 -3.10 -7.11
N TRP A 224 55.71 -3.48 -5.97
CA TRP A 224 56.37 -3.31 -4.67
C TRP A 224 57.72 -4.03 -4.62
N ALA A 225 57.78 -5.29 -5.08
CA ALA A 225 59.03 -6.04 -5.17
C ALA A 225 60.04 -5.39 -6.13
N ALA A 226 59.58 -4.88 -7.27
CA ALA A 226 60.42 -4.17 -8.23
C ALA A 226 60.98 -2.85 -7.67
N LEU A 227 60.17 -2.09 -6.93
CA LEU A 227 60.61 -0.88 -6.23
C LEU A 227 61.67 -1.18 -5.18
N LEU A 228 61.47 -2.24 -4.37
CA LEU A 228 62.47 -2.70 -3.40
C LEU A 228 63.76 -3.16 -4.09
N ALA A 229 63.66 -3.93 -5.18
CA ALA A 229 64.81 -4.36 -5.95
C ALA A 229 65.58 -3.18 -6.55
N ALA A 230 64.87 -2.20 -7.13
CA ALA A 230 65.48 -0.99 -7.66
C ALA A 230 66.20 -0.17 -6.58
N LEU A 231 65.62 -0.08 -5.38
CA LEU A 231 66.26 0.58 -4.23
C LEU A 231 67.56 -0.11 -3.80
N VAL A 232 67.57 -1.45 -3.77
CA VAL A 232 68.77 -2.23 -3.45
C VAL A 232 69.85 -2.05 -4.51
N VAL A 233 69.49 -2.10 -5.80
CA VAL A 233 70.43 -1.89 -6.91
C VAL A 233 71.03 -0.48 -6.86
N ALA A 234 70.21 0.55 -6.63
CA ALA A 234 70.68 1.93 -6.49
C ALA A 234 71.64 2.09 -5.29
N TRP A 235 71.30 1.49 -4.14
CA TRP A 235 72.16 1.51 -2.96
C TRP A 235 73.52 0.84 -3.23
N LEU A 236 73.53 -0.34 -3.85
CA LEU A 236 74.76 -1.04 -4.22
C LEU A 236 75.61 -0.22 -5.21
N ALA A 237 74.98 0.40 -6.21
CA ALA A 237 75.69 1.24 -7.18
C ALA A 237 76.40 2.44 -6.50
N ILE A 238 75.73 3.10 -5.56
CA ILE A 238 76.30 4.21 -4.79
C ILE A 238 77.49 3.73 -3.96
N VAL A 239 77.38 2.60 -3.25
CA VAL A 239 78.48 2.05 -2.45
C VAL A 239 79.69 1.72 -3.34
N LEU A 240 79.47 1.04 -4.47
CA LEU A 240 80.55 0.69 -5.40
C LEU A 240 81.25 1.94 -5.98
N MET A 241 80.49 2.97 -6.34
CA MET A 241 81.06 4.24 -6.80
C MET A 241 81.80 5.01 -5.70
N GLY A 242 81.29 4.99 -4.46
CA GLY A 242 81.92 5.62 -3.30
C GLY A 242 83.19 4.91 -2.81
N THR A 243 83.37 3.63 -3.15
CA THR A 243 84.60 2.87 -2.83
C THR A 243 85.74 3.05 -3.84
N LYS A 244 85.56 3.83 -4.92
CA LYS A 244 86.70 4.20 -5.77
C LYS A 244 87.56 5.23 -5.04
N PRO A 245 88.80 4.92 -4.62
CA PRO A 245 89.68 5.95 -4.10
C PRO A 245 89.85 7.00 -5.20
N VAL A 246 89.62 8.26 -4.87
CA VAL A 246 89.99 9.40 -5.72
C VAL A 246 91.49 9.25 -5.96
N GLY A 247 91.85 8.71 -7.13
CA GLY A 247 93.22 8.52 -7.55
C GLY A 247 93.91 9.87 -7.49
N SER A 248 94.95 9.95 -6.67
CA SER A 248 95.82 11.11 -6.53
C SER A 248 96.34 11.53 -7.90
N GLY A 249 95.72 12.57 -8.47
CA GLY A 249 96.25 13.29 -9.61
C GLY A 249 97.55 13.96 -9.17
N HIS A 250 98.63 13.52 -9.81
CA HIS A 250 100.02 13.95 -9.63
C HIS A 250 100.13 15.48 -9.68
N LEU A 251 100.71 16.08 -8.63
CA LEU A 251 101.20 17.47 -8.65
C LEU A 251 102.55 17.47 -9.36
N THR A 252 102.60 17.95 -10.59
CA THR A 252 103.80 18.48 -11.26
C THR A 252 103.41 19.67 -12.10
#